data_AF-A0A3M2GQV7-F1
#
_entry.id   AF-A0A3M2GQV7-F1
#
_cell.length_a   1.000
_cell.length_b   1.000
_cell.length_c   1.000
_cell.angle_alpha   90.00
_cell.angle_beta   90.00
_cell.angle_gamma   90.00
#
_symmetry.space_group_name_H-M   'P 1'
#
loop_
_entity.id
_entity.type
_entity.pdbx_description
1 polymer ?
#
loop_
_entity_poly.entity_id
_entity_poly.type
_entity_poly.pdbx_seq_one_letter_code
_entity_poly.pdbx_strand_id
1 'polypeptide(L)'
;MHLVTAADHADRAVARGSTALDELADAITRAEEAGIDVEDAWEYHEQAVRHLDAASAAVGDTATAVLGVTPENFNAGPGREVLAAARHDLRTAADELKQAWDAAHAAVEALRDAISDAATA
;
A
#
# COMPACT_ATOMS: atom_id res chain seq x y z
N MET A 1 23.25 0.68 4.97
CA MET A 1 22.75 1.11 3.64
C MET A 1 21.47 0.39 3.21
N HIS A 2 21.28 -0.90 3.52
CA HIS A 2 20.08 -1.66 3.12
C HIS A 2 18.72 -1.12 3.60
N LEU A 3 18.64 -0.49 4.77
CA LEU A 3 17.37 0.03 5.29
C LEU A 3 16.87 1.27 4.54
N VAL A 4 17.79 2.15 4.12
CA VAL A 4 17.44 3.32 3.29
C VAL A 4 16.93 2.85 1.93
N THR A 5 17.63 1.90 1.30
CA THR A 5 17.17 1.31 0.04
C THR A 5 15.81 0.62 0.19
N ALA A 6 15.56 -0.05 1.31
CA ALA A 6 14.26 -0.68 1.58
C ALA A 6 13.15 0.36 1.74
N ALA A 7 13.41 1.47 2.45
CA ALA A 7 12.46 2.59 2.55
C ALA A 7 12.15 3.21 1.18
N ASP A 8 13.19 3.51 0.38
CA ASP A 8 13.00 4.03 -0.98
C ASP A 8 12.17 3.08 -1.86
N HIS A 9 12.35 1.77 -1.69
CA HIS A 9 11.59 0.76 -2.43
C HIS A 9 10.13 0.74 -2.00
N ALA A 10 9.87 0.83 -0.69
CA ALA A 10 8.52 0.88 -0.15
C ALA A 10 7.79 2.16 -0.58
N ASP A 11 8.44 3.33 -0.53
CA ASP A 11 7.86 4.59 -1.01
C ASP A 11 7.46 4.52 -2.49
N ARG A 12 8.33 3.94 -3.33
CA ARG A 12 8.01 3.73 -4.75
C ARG A 12 6.87 2.74 -4.95
N ALA A 13 6.78 1.71 -4.10
CA ALA A 13 5.69 0.75 -4.16
C ALA A 13 4.36 1.41 -3.77
N VAL A 14 4.34 2.22 -2.71
CA VAL A 14 3.18 3.01 -2.29
C VAL A 14 2.72 3.94 -3.41
N ALA A 15 3.64 4.71 -4.01
CA ALA A 15 3.31 5.62 -5.09
C ALA A 15 2.69 4.90 -6.31
N ARG A 16 3.26 3.76 -6.71
CA ARG A 16 2.70 2.94 -7.79
C ARG A 16 1.34 2.34 -7.43
N GLY A 17 1.19 1.88 -6.19
CA GLY A 17 -0.07 1.37 -5.67
C GLY A 17 -1.16 2.42 -5.74
N SER A 18 -0.86 3.67 -5.35
CA SER A 18 -1.82 4.77 -5.38
C SER A 18 -2.29 5.05 -6.80
N THR A 19 -1.37 5.16 -7.76
CA THR A 19 -1.75 5.33 -9.18
C THR A 19 -2.62 4.16 -9.68
N ALA A 20 -2.30 2.92 -9.33
CA ALA A 20 -3.07 1.76 -9.75
C ALA A 20 -4.48 1.73 -9.11
N LEU A 21 -4.60 2.14 -7.84
CA LEU A 21 -5.89 2.24 -7.16
C LEU A 21 -6.76 3.37 -7.72
N ASP A 22 -6.17 4.48 -8.15
CA ASP A 22 -6.89 5.54 -8.85
C ASP A 22 -7.42 5.04 -10.21
N GLU A 23 -6.60 4.34 -10.98
CA GLU A 23 -7.03 3.73 -12.26
C GLU A 23 -8.13 2.68 -12.06
N LEU A 24 -8.08 1.93 -10.96
CA LEU A 24 -9.12 0.96 -10.60
C LEU A 24 -10.42 1.64 -10.19
N ALA A 25 -10.36 2.69 -9.36
CA ALA A 25 -11.53 3.50 -9.00
C ALA A 25 -12.24 4.02 -10.26
N ASP A 26 -11.45 4.59 -11.18
CA ASP A 26 -11.91 5.04 -12.49
C ASP A 26 -12.64 3.94 -13.30
N ALA A 27 -12.15 2.70 -13.23
CA ALA A 27 -12.78 1.57 -13.91
C ALA A 27 -14.08 1.14 -13.23
N ILE A 28 -14.12 1.11 -11.90
CA ILE A 28 -15.32 0.81 -11.10
C ILE A 28 -16.40 1.85 -11.37
N THR A 29 -16.06 3.15 -11.34
CA THR A 29 -17.00 4.24 -11.65
C THR A 29 -17.60 4.10 -13.04
N ARG A 30 -16.79 3.77 -14.07
CA ARG A 30 -17.33 3.59 -15.44
C ARG A 30 -18.32 2.42 -15.53
N ALA A 31 -18.10 1.34 -14.79
CA ALA A 31 -19.04 0.22 -14.73
C ALA A 31 -20.33 0.61 -14.00
N GLU A 32 -20.22 1.33 -12.89
CA GLU A 32 -21.36 1.87 -12.14
C GLU A 32 -22.22 2.81 -13.02
N GLU A 33 -21.58 3.72 -13.77
CA GLU A 33 -22.25 4.60 -14.73
C GLU A 33 -22.95 3.83 -15.87
N ALA A 34 -22.49 2.62 -16.18
CA ALA A 34 -23.12 1.71 -17.13
C ALA A 34 -24.30 0.91 -16.53
N GLY A 35 -24.63 1.13 -15.25
CA GLY A 35 -25.69 0.44 -14.54
C GLY A 35 -25.32 -0.96 -14.06
N ILE A 36 -24.03 -1.27 -13.99
CA ILE A 36 -23.52 -2.53 -13.44
C ILE A 36 -23.43 -2.41 -11.92
N ASP A 37 -23.86 -3.44 -11.21
CA ASP A 37 -23.71 -3.51 -9.76
C ASP A 37 -22.24 -3.79 -9.40
N VAL A 38 -21.60 -2.84 -8.71
CA VAL A 38 -20.17 -2.88 -8.39
C VAL A 38 -19.89 -2.71 -6.89
N GLU A 39 -20.88 -2.95 -6.03
CA GLU A 39 -20.75 -2.79 -4.57
C GLU A 39 -19.52 -3.52 -4.00
N ASP A 40 -19.36 -4.80 -4.34
CA ASP A 40 -18.22 -5.63 -3.90
C ASP A 40 -16.87 -5.07 -4.38
N ALA A 41 -16.83 -4.55 -5.62
CA ALA A 41 -15.60 -3.99 -6.18
C ALA A 41 -15.16 -2.72 -5.42
N TRP A 42 -16.12 -1.87 -5.05
CA TRP A 42 -15.86 -0.71 -4.21
C TRP A 42 -15.40 -1.10 -2.80
N GLU A 43 -16.02 -2.10 -2.18
CA GLU A 43 -15.62 -2.55 -0.84
C GLU A 43 -14.16 -3.00 -0.80
N TYR A 44 -13.75 -3.82 -1.77
CA TYR A 44 -12.36 -4.28 -1.88
C TYR A 44 -11.40 -3.15 -2.25
N HIS A 45 -11.82 -2.20 -3.09
CA HIS A 45 -11.02 -1.01 -3.41
C HIS A 45 -10.74 -0.18 -2.16
N GLU A 46 -11.75 0.09 -1.34
CA GLU A 46 -11.58 0.82 -0.08
C GLU A 46 -10.68 0.09 0.92
N GLN A 47 -10.74 -1.24 0.96
CA GLN A 47 -9.80 -2.05 1.75
C GLN A 47 -8.37 -1.86 1.25
N ALA A 48 -8.16 -1.90 -0.07
CA ALA A 48 -6.85 -1.72 -0.67
C ALA A 48 -6.26 -0.34 -0.37
N VAL A 49 -7.07 0.72 -0.46
CA VAL A 49 -6.68 2.09 -0.10
C VAL A 49 -6.26 2.18 1.36
N ARG A 50 -7.04 1.61 2.29
CA ARG A 50 -6.71 1.62 3.72
C ARG A 50 -5.37 0.95 4.02
N HIS A 51 -5.10 -0.20 3.41
CA HIS A 51 -3.82 -0.89 3.56
C HIS A 51 -2.66 -0.11 2.94
N LEU A 52 -2.88 0.52 1.78
CA LEU A 52 -1.87 1.35 1.14
C LEU A 52 -1.51 2.58 2.00
N ASP A 53 -2.51 3.22 2.61
CA ASP A 53 -2.32 4.34 3.54
C ASP A 53 -1.55 3.91 4.79
N ALA A 54 -1.89 2.74 5.35
CA ALA A 54 -1.17 2.15 6.48
C ALA A 54 0.29 1.85 6.13
N ALA A 55 0.55 1.33 4.93
CA ALA A 55 1.89 1.12 4.42
C ALA A 55 2.67 2.44 4.32
N SER A 56 2.04 3.47 3.73
CA SER A 56 2.64 4.81 3.59
C SER A 56 3.02 5.41 4.94
N ALA A 57 2.11 5.33 5.92
CA ALA A 57 2.36 5.82 7.27
C ALA A 57 3.55 5.12 7.96
N ALA A 58 3.74 3.83 7.71
CA ALA A 58 4.87 3.08 8.26
C ALA A 58 6.22 3.50 7.65
N VAL A 59 6.28 3.93 6.38
CA VAL A 59 7.55 4.30 5.73
C VAL A 59 7.92 5.78 5.82
N GLY A 60 6.95 6.68 6.07
CA GLY A 60 7.08 8.13 5.87
C GLY A 60 8.36 8.79 6.38
N ASP A 61 8.84 8.44 7.58
CA ASP A 61 10.08 9.01 8.16
C ASP A 61 11.22 8.01 8.32
N THR A 62 11.04 6.77 7.86
CA THR A 62 11.99 5.67 8.12
C THR A 62 13.37 5.95 7.50
N ALA A 63 13.42 6.44 6.26
CA ALA A 63 14.69 6.76 5.59
C ALA A 63 15.46 7.86 6.32
N THR A 64 14.76 8.93 6.70
CA THR A 64 15.32 10.08 7.44
C THR A 64 15.86 9.64 8.80
N ALA A 65 15.09 8.83 9.55
CA ALA A 65 15.49 8.34 10.85
C ALA A 65 16.76 7.48 10.78
N VAL A 66 16.87 6.60 9.79
CA VAL A 66 18.06 5.76 9.57
C VAL A 66 19.29 6.60 9.21
N LEU A 67 19.14 7.61 8.37
CA LEU A 67 20.23 8.51 7.99
C LEU A 67 20.74 9.37 9.16
N GLY A 68 19.89 9.64 10.15
CA GLY A 68 20.26 10.38 11.37
C GLY A 68 21.07 9.57 12.40
N VAL A 69 21.29 8.27 12.19
CA VAL A 69 22.07 7.42 13.10
C VAL A 69 23.57 7.65 12.91
N THR A 70 24.25 8.11 13.95
CA THR A 70 25.70 8.37 13.99
C THR A 70 26.41 7.28 14.80
N PRO A 71 27.73 7.09 14.64
CA PRO A 71 28.47 6.13 15.48
C PRO A 71 28.35 6.42 16.99
N GLU A 72 28.27 7.69 17.36
CA GLU A 72 28.14 8.11 18.77
C GLU A 72 26.77 7.69 19.34
N ASN A 73 25.68 8.04 18.65
CA ASN A 73 24.35 7.68 19.12
C ASN A 73 24.04 6.17 18.94
N PHE A 74 24.75 5.46 18.07
CA PHE A 74 24.64 4.01 17.96
C PHE A 74 25.31 3.25 19.11
N ASN A 75 26.44 3.77 19.61
CA ASN A 75 27.22 3.09 20.66
C ASN A 75 26.80 3.51 22.08
N ALA A 76 26.39 4.75 22.27
CA ALA A 76 26.10 5.32 23.59
C ALA A 76 24.73 6.03 23.67
N GLY A 77 23.89 5.92 22.64
CA GLY A 77 22.59 6.58 22.57
C GLY A 77 21.47 5.71 21.93
N PRO A 78 20.39 6.33 21.43
CA PRO A 78 19.21 5.62 20.95
C PRO A 78 19.35 5.03 19.54
N GLY A 79 20.51 5.12 18.90
CA GLY A 79 20.69 4.74 17.49
C GLY A 79 20.34 3.27 17.19
N ARG A 80 20.52 2.37 18.16
CA ARG A 80 20.10 0.96 18.02
C ARG A 80 18.58 0.79 18.02
N GLU A 81 17.89 1.55 18.86
CA GLU A 81 16.43 1.55 18.96
C GLU A 81 15.81 2.14 17.69
N VAL A 82 16.36 3.24 17.17
CA VAL A 82 15.96 3.84 15.89
C VAL A 82 16.07 2.82 14.74
N LEU A 83 17.18 2.09 14.63
CA LEU A 83 17.32 1.06 13.59
C LEU A 83 16.42 -0.16 13.81
N ALA A 84 16.04 -0.46 15.05
CA ALA A 84 15.09 -1.53 15.36
C ALA A 84 13.66 -1.13 14.97
N ALA A 85 13.25 0.10 15.31
CA ALA A 85 11.98 0.69 14.90
C ALA A 85 11.88 0.75 13.36
N ALA A 86 12.87 1.32 12.68
CA ALA A 86 12.91 1.35 11.22
C ALA A 86 12.76 -0.04 10.57
N ARG A 87 13.33 -1.09 11.17
CA ARG A 87 13.15 -2.47 10.69
C ARG A 87 11.75 -3.01 10.94
N HIS A 88 11.14 -2.65 12.05
CA HIS A 88 9.77 -3.01 12.36
C HIS A 88 8.83 -2.32 11.35
N ASP A 89 8.99 -1.02 11.16
CA ASP A 89 8.13 -0.23 10.30
C ASP A 89 8.22 -0.66 8.83
N LEU A 90 9.43 -1.02 8.34
CA LEU A 90 9.58 -1.60 7.00
C LEU A 90 8.91 -2.97 6.84
N ARG A 91 8.82 -3.78 7.90
CA ARG A 91 8.08 -5.05 7.84
C ARG A 91 6.58 -4.79 7.82
N THR A 92 6.10 -3.89 8.69
CA THR A 92 4.71 -3.45 8.69
C THR A 92 4.32 -2.93 7.31
N ALA A 93 5.12 -2.04 6.71
CA ALA A 93 4.87 -1.54 5.37
C ALA A 93 4.81 -2.67 4.32
N ALA A 94 5.69 -3.67 4.41
CA ALA A 94 5.68 -4.80 3.49
C ALA A 94 4.41 -5.66 3.64
N ASP A 95 3.97 -5.92 4.87
CA ASP A 95 2.75 -6.68 5.16
C ASP A 95 1.49 -5.92 4.72
N GLU A 96 1.44 -4.61 4.95
CA GLU A 96 0.35 -3.74 4.49
C GLU A 96 0.31 -3.61 2.97
N LEU A 97 1.47 -3.45 2.30
CA LEU A 97 1.54 -3.45 0.83
C LEU A 97 1.03 -4.77 0.22
N LYS A 98 1.30 -5.89 0.89
CA LYS A 98 0.77 -7.19 0.46
C LYS A 98 -0.75 -7.23 0.59
N GLN A 99 -1.30 -6.81 1.73
CA GLN A 99 -2.74 -6.75 1.93
C GLN A 99 -3.44 -5.79 0.95
N ALA A 100 -2.81 -4.65 0.65
CA ALA A 100 -3.29 -3.72 -0.37
C ALA A 100 -3.36 -4.39 -1.75
N TRP A 101 -2.35 -5.18 -2.12
CA TRP A 101 -2.33 -5.91 -3.37
C TRP A 101 -3.40 -7.01 -3.43
N ASP A 102 -3.54 -7.79 -2.36
CA ASP A 102 -4.56 -8.85 -2.27
C ASP A 102 -5.98 -8.26 -2.41
N ALA A 103 -6.26 -7.15 -1.72
CA ALA A 103 -7.54 -6.45 -1.80
C ALA A 103 -7.77 -5.81 -3.18
N ALA A 104 -6.76 -5.18 -3.79
CA ALA A 104 -6.86 -4.64 -5.13
C ALA A 104 -7.15 -5.74 -6.17
N HIS A 105 -6.58 -6.93 -5.98
CA HIS A 105 -6.87 -8.09 -6.83
C HIS A 105 -8.33 -8.53 -6.70
N ALA A 106 -8.83 -8.65 -5.47
CA ALA A 106 -10.23 -8.99 -5.22
C ALA A 106 -11.20 -7.97 -5.83
N ALA A 107 -10.89 -6.67 -5.76
CA ALA A 107 -11.67 -5.61 -6.41
C ALA A 107 -11.73 -5.78 -7.93
N VAL A 108 -10.60 -6.14 -8.58
CA VAL A 108 -10.55 -6.41 -10.02
C VAL A 108 -11.37 -7.65 -10.39
N GLU A 109 -11.32 -8.71 -9.57
CA GLU A 109 -12.11 -9.92 -9.79
C GLU A 109 -13.61 -9.63 -9.65
N ALA A 110 -14.02 -8.96 -8.57
CA ALA A 110 -15.41 -8.56 -8.35
C ALA A 110 -15.94 -7.70 -9.50
N LEU A 111 -15.15 -6.74 -9.99
CA LEU A 111 -15.52 -5.92 -11.14
C LEU A 111 -15.69 -6.75 -12.42
N ARG A 112 -14.79 -7.71 -12.67
CA ARG A 112 -14.87 -8.60 -13.85
C ARG A 112 -16.10 -9.50 -13.81
N ASP A 113 -16.41 -10.03 -12.64
CA ASP A 113 -17.56 -10.91 -12.44
C ASP A 113 -18.85 -10.11 -12.65
N ALA A 114 -18.97 -8.91 -12.06
CA ALA A 114 -20.09 -8.01 -12.26
C ALA A 114 -20.33 -7.66 -13.75
N ILE A 115 -19.26 -7.34 -14.48
CA ILE A 115 -19.33 -7.07 -15.92
C ILE A 115 -19.77 -8.32 -16.71
N SER A 116 -19.29 -9.49 -16.32
CA SER A 116 -19.61 -10.75 -16.98
C SER A 116 -21.07 -11.15 -16.76
N ASP A 117 -21.57 -10.98 -15.54
CA ASP A 117 -22.96 -11.23 -15.18
C ASP A 117 -23.90 -10.30 -15.95
N ALA A 118 -23.58 -9.00 -15.99
CA ALA A 118 -24.35 -8.01 -16.75
C ALA A 118 -24.38 -8.31 -18.26
N ALA A 119 -23.32 -8.88 -18.83
CA ALA A 119 -23.29 -9.28 -20.24
C ALA A 119 -24.13 -10.52 -20.57
N THR A 120 -24.54 -11.29 -19.56
CA THR A 120 -25.34 -12.51 -19.73
C THR A 120 -26.82 -12.37 -19.33
N ALA A 121 -27.18 -11.23 -18.73
CA ALA A 121 -28.53 -10.84 -18.34
C ALA A 121 -29.36 -10.29 -19.52
#